data_AF-A0A4Q9ER38-F1
#
_entry.id   AF-A0A4Q9ER38-F1
#
_cell.length_a   1.000
_cell.length_b   1.000
_cell.length_c   1.000
_cell.angle_alpha   90.00
_cell.angle_beta   90.00
_cell.angle_gamma   90.00
#
_symmetry.space_group_name_H-M   'P 1'
#
loop_
_entity.id
_entity.type
_entity.pdbx_description
1 polymer ?
#
loop_
_entity_poly.entity_id
_entity_poly.type
_entity_poly.pdbx_seq_one_letter_code
_entity_poly.pdbx_strand_id
1 'polypeptide(L)'
;MKWILTLGLFFITVGSGSTLAASDSHWDGGYQLKQTGEIILDGPQDSISYFIDVDSKKSQAFVSIMITTSSSRRPAIISCDGQYDIKDNKGVLELTLSSQNKGAQCSFPAPQFEIKKTGNNYSIRNDSFSNSPSDQWLQLTKTRDIVCDPTIRHEMDYSNTKTCYYDKKNILQAYKKHLLFENDSDRNDFIKNIQIGKNQQVKNQGNTISVKYTWKADRHLSVLQEYEGGETETLFDYDGKNTKVTINSSAD
;
A
#
# COMPACT_ATOMS: atom_id res chain seq x y z
N MET A 1 -23.68 -10.63 -70.39
CA MET A 1 -22.70 -9.93 -69.53
C MET A 1 -23.37 -9.65 -68.19
N LYS A 2 -23.02 -10.40 -67.14
CA LYS A 2 -23.55 -10.22 -65.77
C LYS A 2 -22.39 -9.74 -64.91
N TRP A 3 -22.52 -8.54 -64.33
CA TRP A 3 -21.54 -8.00 -63.40
C TRP A 3 -21.93 -8.43 -61.98
N ILE A 4 -21.02 -9.13 -61.30
CA ILE A 4 -21.12 -9.50 -59.89
C ILE A 4 -20.42 -8.37 -59.11
N LEU A 5 -21.17 -7.66 -58.28
CA LEU A 5 -20.63 -6.74 -57.28
C LEU A 5 -20.28 -7.54 -56.02
N THR A 6 -18.99 -7.83 -55.84
CA THR A 6 -18.46 -8.40 -54.60
C THR A 6 -18.30 -7.28 -53.58
N LEU A 7 -19.25 -7.17 -52.64
CA LEU A 7 -19.13 -6.28 -51.48
C LEU A 7 -18.21 -6.97 -50.46
N GLY A 8 -16.96 -6.54 -50.38
CA GLY A 8 -16.02 -7.01 -49.36
C GLY A 8 -16.38 -6.45 -47.99
N LEU A 9 -16.89 -7.29 -47.09
CA LEU A 9 -16.97 -6.98 -45.67
C LEU A 9 -15.57 -7.05 -45.06
N PHE A 10 -14.97 -5.88 -44.83
CA PHE A 10 -13.78 -5.73 -44.01
C PHE A 10 -14.22 -5.80 -42.54
N PHE A 11 -14.06 -6.97 -41.91
CA PHE A 11 -14.15 -7.07 -40.45
C PHE A 11 -12.88 -6.47 -39.85
N ILE A 12 -12.96 -5.22 -39.41
CA ILE A 12 -11.96 -4.62 -38.52
C ILE A 12 -12.22 -5.22 -37.14
N THR A 13 -11.51 -6.29 -36.79
CA THR A 13 -11.43 -6.74 -35.40
C THR A 13 -10.59 -5.72 -34.64
N VAL A 14 -11.26 -4.75 -34.02
CA VAL A 14 -10.63 -3.90 -33.00
C VAL A 14 -10.35 -4.81 -31.81
N GLY A 15 -9.11 -5.31 -31.72
CA GLY A 15 -8.63 -5.98 -30.53
C GLY A 15 -8.66 -4.98 -29.38
N SER A 16 -9.70 -5.06 -28.56
CA SER A 16 -9.75 -4.40 -27.26
C SER A 16 -8.77 -5.09 -26.32
N GLY A 17 -7.48 -4.81 -26.50
CA GLY A 17 -6.48 -5.01 -25.46
C GLY A 17 -6.76 -4.00 -24.36
N SER A 18 -7.73 -4.28 -23.50
CA SER A 18 -7.89 -3.55 -22.25
C SER A 18 -6.69 -3.89 -21.39
N THR A 19 -5.59 -3.15 -21.55
CA THR A 19 -4.60 -3.03 -20.48
C THR A 19 -5.28 -2.29 -19.35
N LEU A 20 -5.94 -3.04 -18.48
CA LEU A 20 -6.34 -2.52 -17.18
C LEU A 20 -5.04 -2.21 -16.45
N ALA A 21 -4.70 -0.92 -16.40
CA ALA A 21 -3.74 -0.42 -15.43
C ALA A 21 -4.21 -0.93 -14.06
N ALA A 22 -3.27 -1.39 -13.23
CA ALA A 22 -3.56 -1.75 -11.85
C ALA A 22 -3.92 -0.47 -11.07
N SER A 23 -5.10 0.10 -11.30
CA SER A 23 -5.63 1.24 -10.55
C SER A 23 -6.37 0.79 -9.29
N ASP A 24 -6.21 -0.47 -8.90
CA ASP A 24 -6.92 -1.05 -7.76
C ASP A 24 -6.05 -0.95 -6.50
N SER A 25 -6.39 0.00 -5.64
CA SER A 25 -5.66 0.35 -4.43
C SER A 25 -5.67 -0.75 -3.35
N HIS A 26 -6.44 -1.83 -3.51
CA HIS A 26 -6.45 -2.90 -2.51
C HIS A 26 -5.13 -3.69 -2.42
N TRP A 27 -4.28 -3.54 -3.44
CA TRP A 27 -2.91 -4.06 -3.45
C TRP A 27 -1.92 -3.16 -2.73
N ASP A 28 -2.28 -1.89 -2.48
CA ASP A 28 -1.33 -0.95 -1.90
C ASP A 28 -0.91 -1.34 -0.49
N GLY A 29 0.36 -1.08 -0.21
CA GLY A 29 0.97 -1.29 1.10
C GLY A 29 2.25 -2.09 1.05
N GLY A 30 2.78 -2.31 2.24
CA GLY A 30 4.03 -3.03 2.48
C GLY A 30 3.75 -4.48 2.79
N TYR A 31 4.54 -5.38 2.23
CA TYR A 31 4.48 -6.81 2.43
C TYR A 31 5.87 -7.35 2.79
N GLN A 32 5.89 -8.41 3.58
CA GLN A 32 7.10 -9.11 3.98
C GLN A 32 6.93 -10.62 3.86
N LEU A 33 7.94 -11.28 3.30
CA LEU A 33 8.16 -12.71 3.39
C LEU A 33 9.52 -12.94 4.03
N LYS A 34 9.61 -13.82 5.04
CA LYS A 34 10.89 -14.29 5.57
C LYS A 34 11.01 -15.78 5.32
N GLN A 35 11.99 -16.18 4.53
CA GLN A 35 12.40 -17.56 4.33
C GLN A 35 13.62 -17.83 5.20
N THR A 36 13.63 -18.96 5.91
CA THR A 36 14.74 -19.34 6.78
C THR A 36 15.34 -20.64 6.26
N GLY A 37 16.66 -20.67 6.12
CA GLY A 37 17.41 -21.84 5.65
C GLY A 37 17.62 -22.90 6.73
N GLU A 38 18.38 -23.94 6.38
CA GLU A 38 18.72 -25.02 7.30
C GLU A 38 19.38 -24.51 8.59
N ILE A 39 19.01 -25.11 9.71
CA ILE A 39 19.61 -24.85 11.01
C ILE A 39 20.98 -25.53 11.02
N ILE A 40 22.05 -24.73 11.00
CA ILE A 40 23.40 -25.24 11.27
C ILE A 40 23.57 -25.28 12.80
N LEU A 41 23.83 -26.46 13.36
CA LEU A 41 24.25 -26.61 14.76
C LEU A 41 25.47 -25.71 15.01
N ASP A 42 25.32 -24.75 15.91
CA ASP A 42 26.32 -23.76 16.36
C ASP A 42 26.65 -22.55 15.45
N GLY A 43 25.76 -22.15 14.53
CA GLY A 43 25.93 -20.92 13.71
C GLY A 43 24.67 -20.02 13.61
N PRO A 44 24.81 -18.72 13.26
CA PRO A 44 23.65 -17.89 12.93
C PRO A 44 22.85 -18.52 11.79
N GLN A 45 21.52 -18.53 11.90
CA GLN A 45 20.68 -19.18 10.89
C GLN A 45 20.62 -18.33 9.62
N ASP A 46 20.86 -18.95 8.46
CA ASP A 46 20.75 -18.27 7.17
C ASP A 46 19.29 -17.91 6.89
N SER A 47 19.02 -16.68 6.41
CA SER A 47 17.67 -16.25 6.06
C SER A 47 17.65 -15.26 4.90
N ILE A 48 16.56 -15.28 4.15
CA ILE A 48 16.25 -14.35 3.07
C ILE A 48 14.93 -13.69 3.39
N SER A 49 14.90 -12.36 3.42
CA SER A 49 13.69 -11.57 3.64
C SER A 49 13.39 -10.73 2.42
N TYR A 50 12.16 -10.81 1.94
CA TYR A 50 11.64 -9.98 0.86
C TYR A 50 10.74 -8.92 1.46
N PHE A 51 10.98 -7.66 1.10
CA PHE A 51 10.16 -6.51 1.42
C PHE A 51 9.62 -5.94 0.13
N ILE A 52 8.30 -5.79 0.04
CA ILE A 52 7.62 -5.35 -1.18
C ILE A 52 6.72 -4.19 -0.80
N ASP A 53 6.92 -3.03 -1.42
CA ASP A 53 6.06 -1.87 -1.27
C ASP A 53 5.31 -1.63 -2.57
N VAL A 54 3.98 -1.74 -2.55
CA VAL A 54 3.15 -1.59 -3.75
C VAL A 54 2.49 -0.21 -3.76
N ASP A 55 2.67 0.50 -4.88
CA ASP A 55 2.07 1.80 -5.19
C ASP A 55 1.33 1.71 -6.54
N SER A 56 0.05 1.34 -6.47
CA SER A 56 -0.84 1.18 -7.62
C SER A 56 -1.01 2.48 -8.42
N LYS A 57 -0.94 3.65 -7.76
CA LYS A 57 -1.04 4.95 -8.41
C LYS A 57 0.10 5.20 -9.38
N LYS A 58 1.30 4.73 -9.04
CA LYS A 58 2.46 4.77 -9.94
C LYS A 58 2.53 3.58 -10.88
N SER A 59 1.64 2.59 -10.74
CA SER A 59 1.75 1.28 -11.39
C SER A 59 3.12 0.64 -11.13
N GLN A 60 3.62 0.80 -9.90
CA GLN A 60 4.96 0.36 -9.52
C GLN A 60 4.95 -0.30 -8.13
N ALA A 61 5.94 -1.16 -7.91
CA ALA A 61 6.31 -1.66 -6.60
C ALA A 61 7.83 -1.50 -6.39
N PHE A 62 8.27 -1.35 -5.16
CA PHE A 62 9.68 -1.44 -4.80
C PHE A 62 9.91 -2.74 -4.05
N VAL A 63 10.86 -3.54 -4.52
CA VAL A 63 11.25 -4.81 -3.88
C VAL A 63 12.66 -4.66 -3.32
N SER A 64 12.85 -5.08 -2.07
CA SER A 64 14.13 -5.18 -1.40
C SER A 64 14.31 -6.56 -0.79
N ILE A 65 15.47 -7.17 -1.04
CA ILE A 65 15.80 -8.53 -0.66
C ILE A 65 16.99 -8.47 0.29
N MET A 66 16.73 -8.75 1.56
CA MET A 66 17.76 -8.80 2.59
C MET A 66 18.18 -10.25 2.83
N ILE A 67 19.47 -10.53 2.68
CA ILE A 67 20.06 -11.85 2.92
C ILE A 67 20.95 -11.78 4.15
N THR A 68 20.75 -12.70 5.08
CA THR A 68 21.62 -12.91 6.24
C THR A 68 22.22 -14.30 6.11
N THR A 69 23.54 -14.41 5.92
CA THR A 69 24.24 -15.71 5.90
C THR A 69 25.34 -15.75 6.97
N SER A 70 25.47 -16.88 7.66
CA SER A 70 26.54 -17.19 8.61
C SER A 70 27.82 -17.66 7.95
N SER A 71 27.73 -18.20 6.73
CA SER A 71 28.89 -18.70 6.00
C SER A 71 29.52 -17.60 5.13
N SER A 72 30.86 -17.58 5.08
CA SER A 72 31.65 -16.77 4.14
C SER A 72 31.53 -17.24 2.68
N ARG A 73 30.78 -18.33 2.43
CA ARG A 73 30.21 -18.61 1.11
C ARG A 73 29.02 -17.68 0.93
N ARG A 74 29.24 -16.49 0.37
CA ARG A 74 28.13 -15.71 -0.19
C ARG A 74 27.51 -16.58 -1.28
N PRO A 75 26.31 -17.18 -1.12
CA PRO A 75 25.65 -17.68 -2.31
C PRO A 75 25.49 -16.45 -3.21
N ALA A 76 25.83 -16.57 -4.49
CA ALA A 76 25.61 -15.52 -5.48
C ALA A 76 24.10 -15.37 -5.72
N ILE A 77 23.35 -15.02 -4.67
CA ILE A 77 21.95 -14.68 -4.76
C ILE A 77 21.94 -13.24 -5.15
N ILE A 78 21.62 -13.05 -6.41
CA ILE A 78 21.64 -11.76 -7.03
C ILE A 78 20.46 -10.96 -6.46
N SER A 79 20.75 -9.92 -5.68
CA SER A 79 19.75 -9.02 -5.10
C SER A 79 19.07 -8.24 -6.24
N CYS A 80 17.96 -8.77 -6.75
CA CYS A 80 17.12 -8.07 -7.73
C CYS A 80 16.25 -7.02 -7.02
N ASP A 81 16.91 -6.18 -6.23
CA ASP A 81 16.31 -5.05 -5.56
C ASP A 81 16.01 -3.97 -6.60
N GLY A 82 14.91 -3.24 -6.39
CA GLY A 82 14.57 -2.10 -7.22
C GLY A 82 13.10 -2.01 -7.53
N GLN A 83 12.82 -1.26 -8.60
CA GLN A 83 11.46 -0.99 -9.05
C GLN A 83 10.91 -2.13 -9.90
N TYR A 84 9.65 -2.47 -9.70
CA TYR A 84 8.91 -3.44 -10.47
C TYR A 84 7.69 -2.74 -11.04
N ASP A 85 7.44 -2.91 -12.33
CA ASP A 85 6.19 -2.51 -12.95
C ASP A 85 5.12 -3.52 -12.51
N ILE A 86 3.92 -3.04 -12.16
CA ILE A 86 2.85 -3.93 -11.67
C ILE A 86 1.66 -3.98 -12.62
N LYS A 87 1.00 -5.14 -12.65
CA LYS A 87 -0.20 -5.37 -13.44
C LYS A 87 -1.15 -6.31 -12.71
N ASP A 88 -2.43 -5.94 -12.62
CA ASP A 88 -3.45 -6.88 -12.17
C ASP A 88 -3.91 -7.74 -13.35
N ASN A 89 -3.80 -9.05 -13.20
CA ASN A 89 -4.30 -10.03 -14.14
C ASN A 89 -5.29 -10.95 -13.43
N LYS A 90 -6.58 -10.56 -13.46
CA LYS A 90 -7.70 -11.35 -12.92
C LYS A 90 -7.53 -11.67 -11.42
N GLY A 91 -7.11 -10.69 -10.62
CA GLY A 91 -6.95 -10.84 -9.17
C GLY A 91 -5.61 -11.44 -8.73
N VAL A 92 -4.67 -11.55 -9.66
CA VAL A 92 -3.25 -11.81 -9.38
C VAL A 92 -2.46 -10.57 -9.80
N LEU A 93 -1.71 -10.00 -8.87
CA LEU A 93 -0.82 -8.88 -9.13
C LEU A 93 0.54 -9.43 -9.60
N GLU A 94 0.86 -9.19 -10.87
CA GLU A 94 2.14 -9.51 -11.50
C GLU A 94 3.12 -8.35 -11.27
N LEU A 95 4.32 -8.64 -10.80
CA LEU A 95 5.43 -7.71 -10.58
C LEU A 95 6.57 -8.09 -11.51
N THR A 96 6.89 -7.18 -12.44
CA THR A 96 7.94 -7.35 -13.44
C THR A 96 9.06 -6.37 -13.19
N LEU A 97 10.32 -6.84 -13.10
CA LEU A 97 11.46 -5.93 -12.87
C LEU A 97 11.47 -4.81 -13.92
N SER A 98 11.39 -3.57 -13.45
CA SER A 98 11.28 -2.41 -14.33
C SER A 98 12.58 -2.15 -15.09
N SER A 99 12.45 -1.75 -16.34
CA SER A 99 13.57 -1.30 -17.18
C SER A 99 14.27 -0.05 -16.62
N GLN A 100 13.65 0.65 -15.66
CA GLN A 100 14.21 1.82 -14.99
C GLN A 100 15.37 1.49 -14.06
N ASN A 101 15.55 0.21 -13.67
CA ASN A 101 16.66 -0.23 -12.84
C ASN A 101 17.97 -0.28 -13.64
N LYS A 102 18.54 0.89 -13.93
CA LYS A 102 19.84 1.00 -14.61
C LYS A 102 20.93 0.42 -13.70
N GLY A 103 21.52 -0.71 -14.11
CA GLY A 103 22.68 -1.30 -13.42
C GLY A 103 22.36 -2.18 -12.21
N ALA A 104 21.10 -2.59 -12.02
CA ALA A 104 20.79 -3.64 -11.05
C ALA A 104 21.54 -4.92 -11.47
N GLN A 105 22.43 -5.40 -10.61
CA GLN A 105 22.95 -6.75 -10.72
C GLN A 105 21.75 -7.65 -10.47
N CYS A 106 21.13 -8.18 -11.52
CA CYS A 106 20.05 -9.14 -11.45
C CYS A 106 20.37 -10.31 -12.39
N SER A 107 20.24 -11.55 -11.90
CA SER A 107 20.41 -12.75 -12.72
C SER A 107 19.38 -12.71 -13.84
N PHE A 108 19.78 -13.01 -15.08
CA PHE A 108 18.85 -13.12 -16.19
C PHE A 108 18.34 -14.57 -16.30
N PRO A 109 17.02 -14.80 -16.43
CA PRO A 109 15.94 -13.80 -16.41
C PRO A 109 15.68 -13.25 -14.99
N ALA A 110 15.34 -11.97 -14.90
CA ALA A 110 15.01 -11.34 -13.63
C ALA A 110 13.81 -12.03 -12.98
N PRO A 111 13.80 -12.22 -11.64
CA PRO A 111 12.70 -12.85 -10.95
C PRO A 111 11.42 -12.04 -11.19
N GLN A 112 10.34 -12.76 -11.45
CA GLN A 112 9.00 -12.21 -11.58
C GLN A 112 8.22 -12.64 -10.35
N PHE A 113 7.56 -11.70 -9.67
CA PHE A 113 6.74 -12.04 -8.51
C PHE A 113 5.29 -12.00 -8.89
N GLU A 114 4.52 -12.92 -8.33
CA GLU A 114 3.07 -12.86 -8.40
C GLU A 114 2.52 -12.81 -7.00
N ILE A 115 1.57 -11.91 -6.74
CA ILE A 115 0.89 -11.78 -5.47
C ILE A 115 -0.59 -12.06 -5.70
N LYS A 116 -1.17 -12.97 -4.91
CA LYS A 116 -2.61 -13.21 -4.92
C LYS A 116 -3.21 -12.92 -3.55
N LYS A 117 -4.48 -12.53 -3.56
CA LYS A 117 -5.27 -12.30 -2.35
C LYS A 117 -6.38 -13.34 -2.25
N THR A 118 -6.40 -14.13 -1.19
CA THR A 118 -7.47 -15.09 -0.90
C THR A 118 -8.13 -14.72 0.42
N GLY A 119 -9.32 -14.13 0.35
CA GLY A 119 -9.99 -13.54 1.51
C GLY A 119 -9.14 -12.45 2.15
N ASN A 120 -8.62 -12.73 3.36
CA ASN A 120 -7.77 -11.80 4.08
C ASN A 120 -6.26 -12.02 3.95
N ASN A 121 -5.85 -13.13 3.35
CA ASN A 121 -4.46 -13.52 3.28
C ASN A 121 -3.87 -13.11 1.93
N TYR A 122 -2.61 -12.68 1.98
CA TYR A 122 -1.80 -12.42 0.81
C TYR A 122 -0.81 -13.56 0.67
N SER A 123 -0.56 -13.98 -0.57
CA SER A 123 0.45 -14.99 -0.86
C SER A 123 1.25 -14.57 -2.07
N ILE A 124 2.52 -14.93 -2.08
CA ILE A 124 3.46 -14.64 -3.14
C ILE A 124 3.99 -15.93 -3.76
N ARG A 125 4.22 -15.88 -5.07
CA ARG A 125 4.90 -16.92 -5.84
C ARG A 125 6.05 -16.30 -6.62
N ASN A 126 7.14 -17.05 -6.72
CA ASN A 126 8.29 -16.77 -7.54
C ASN A 126 9.05 -18.07 -7.77
N ASP A 127 9.47 -18.32 -9.01
CA ASP A 127 10.16 -19.57 -9.38
C ASP A 127 11.53 -19.73 -8.71
N SER A 128 12.11 -18.64 -8.19
CA SER A 128 13.45 -18.61 -7.57
C SER A 128 13.41 -18.69 -6.04
N PHE A 129 12.26 -18.91 -5.41
CA PHE A 129 12.20 -19.03 -3.95
C PHE A 129 12.94 -20.29 -3.46
N SER A 130 13.95 -20.07 -2.62
CA SER A 130 14.74 -21.16 -2.01
C SER A 130 13.83 -22.12 -1.25
N ASN A 131 14.00 -23.43 -1.49
CA ASN A 131 13.29 -24.53 -0.82
C ASN A 131 11.77 -24.62 -1.06
N SER A 132 11.25 -23.99 -2.11
CA SER A 132 9.84 -24.07 -2.51
C SER A 132 9.73 -24.68 -3.91
N PRO A 133 8.82 -25.64 -4.17
CA PRO A 133 8.44 -25.99 -5.53
C PRO A 133 8.02 -24.72 -6.28
N SER A 134 8.37 -24.60 -7.58
CA SER A 134 8.07 -23.43 -8.42
C SER A 134 6.59 -23.01 -8.40
N ASP A 135 5.69 -23.95 -8.10
CA ASP A 135 4.25 -23.70 -8.07
C ASP A 135 3.66 -23.36 -6.69
N GLN A 136 4.47 -23.35 -5.63
CA GLN A 136 3.98 -23.11 -4.27
C GLN A 136 3.81 -21.61 -3.98
N TRP A 137 2.67 -21.28 -3.39
CA TRP A 137 2.35 -19.96 -2.88
C TRP A 137 2.79 -19.85 -1.42
N LEU A 138 3.66 -18.89 -1.12
CA LEU A 138 4.14 -18.59 0.22
C LEU A 138 3.32 -17.45 0.83
N GLN A 139 3.03 -17.52 2.13
CA GLN A 139 2.22 -16.50 2.79
C GLN A 139 3.00 -15.20 2.98
N LEU A 140 2.45 -14.08 2.49
CA LEU A 140 2.96 -12.74 2.77
C LEU A 140 2.33 -12.19 4.04
N THR A 141 3.16 -11.53 4.84
CA THR A 141 2.70 -10.71 5.96
C THR A 141 2.58 -9.26 5.47
N LYS A 142 1.38 -8.69 5.50
CA LYS A 142 1.21 -7.26 5.20
C LYS A 142 1.77 -6.45 6.36
N THR A 143 2.87 -5.73 6.13
CA THR A 143 3.61 -4.92 7.11
C THR A 143 3.18 -3.46 7.15
N ARG A 144 2.62 -2.94 6.05
CA ARG A 144 1.91 -1.64 6.04
C ARG A 144 0.48 -1.84 5.55
N ASP A 145 -0.46 -1.63 6.46
CA ASP A 145 -1.90 -1.64 6.26
C ASP A 145 -2.49 -0.24 5.98
N ILE A 146 -1.60 0.74 5.80
CA ILE A 146 -1.90 2.15 5.60
C ILE A 146 -1.05 2.66 4.44
N VAL A 147 -1.72 3.32 3.50
CA VAL A 147 -1.10 3.89 2.30
C VAL A 147 -1.54 5.34 2.22
N CYS A 148 -0.60 6.26 2.00
CA CYS A 148 -0.92 7.68 1.92
C CYS A 148 -0.58 8.23 0.53
N ASP A 149 -1.47 9.08 0.04
CA ASP A 149 -1.24 9.91 -1.12
C ASP A 149 -0.16 10.96 -0.81
N PRO A 150 0.57 11.46 -1.83
CA PRO A 150 1.41 12.63 -1.65
C PRO A 150 0.60 13.79 -1.08
N THR A 151 1.17 14.49 -0.10
CA THR A 151 0.54 15.69 0.46
C THR A 151 0.40 16.74 -0.63
N ILE A 152 -0.84 17.17 -0.87
CA ILE A 152 -1.15 18.27 -1.79
C ILE A 152 -0.99 19.57 -1.00
N ARG A 153 -0.18 20.49 -1.50
CA ARG A 153 -0.04 21.84 -0.93
C ARG A 153 -0.80 22.82 -1.80
N HIS A 154 -1.66 23.62 -1.20
CA HIS A 154 -2.41 24.68 -1.86
C HIS A 154 -1.71 26.00 -1.58
N GLU A 155 -0.85 26.43 -2.50
CA GLU A 155 0.07 27.57 -2.30
C GLU A 155 -0.64 28.90 -2.03
N MET A 156 -1.85 29.09 -2.57
CA MET A 156 -2.59 30.36 -2.43
C MET A 156 -3.18 30.55 -1.02
N ASP A 157 -3.51 29.46 -0.33
CA ASP A 157 -4.30 29.50 0.91
C ASP A 157 -3.51 28.90 2.11
N TYR A 158 -2.19 28.74 1.96
CA TYR A 158 -1.28 28.14 2.95
C TYR A 158 -1.82 26.83 3.58
N SER A 159 -2.60 26.08 2.80
CA SER A 159 -3.26 24.87 3.27
C SER A 159 -2.65 23.63 2.64
N ASN A 160 -2.87 22.49 3.27
CA ASN A 160 -2.45 21.21 2.73
C ASN A 160 -3.47 20.12 2.99
N THR A 161 -3.48 19.13 2.10
CA THR A 161 -4.34 17.95 2.18
C THR A 161 -3.49 16.70 2.14
N LYS A 162 -3.63 15.85 3.15
CA LYS A 162 -3.05 14.51 3.21
C LYS A 162 -4.17 13.48 3.24
N THR A 163 -4.13 12.48 2.36
CA THR A 163 -5.11 11.39 2.34
C THR A 163 -4.42 10.06 2.55
N CYS A 164 -4.93 9.24 3.46
CA CYS A 164 -4.44 7.91 3.74
C CYS A 164 -5.57 6.87 3.75
N TYR A 165 -5.30 5.66 3.28
CA TYR A 165 -6.23 4.56 3.16
C TYR A 165 -5.84 3.46 4.14
N TYR A 166 -6.76 3.11 5.04
CA TYR A 166 -6.60 2.13 6.10
C TYR A 166 -7.37 0.85 5.71
N ASP A 167 -6.64 -0.15 5.23
CA ASP A 167 -7.21 -1.40 4.71
C ASP A 167 -7.84 -2.24 5.84
N LYS A 168 -9.07 -2.71 5.61
CA LYS A 168 -9.86 -3.56 6.52
C LYS A 168 -10.01 -3.01 7.94
N LYS A 169 -10.16 -1.70 8.05
CA LYS A 169 -10.34 -1.01 9.32
C LYS A 169 -11.64 -0.24 9.30
N ASN A 170 -12.40 -0.39 10.39
CA ASN A 170 -13.44 0.57 10.73
C ASN A 170 -12.82 1.84 11.33
N ILE A 171 -13.66 2.86 11.56
CA ILE A 171 -13.19 4.17 12.06
C ILE A 171 -12.40 4.05 13.36
N LEU A 172 -12.85 3.27 14.35
CA LEU A 172 -12.13 3.16 15.63
C LEU A 172 -10.75 2.52 15.47
N GLN A 173 -10.62 1.53 14.59
CA GLN A 173 -9.34 0.89 14.31
C GLN A 173 -8.41 1.82 13.52
N ALA A 174 -8.94 2.52 12.52
CA ALA A 174 -8.18 3.50 11.74
C ALA A 174 -7.72 4.67 12.61
N TYR A 175 -8.60 5.18 13.47
CA TYR A 175 -8.31 6.23 14.45
C TYR A 175 -7.16 5.84 15.39
N LYS A 176 -7.25 4.68 16.05
CA LYS A 176 -6.17 4.18 16.93
C LYS A 176 -4.85 4.05 16.19
N LYS A 177 -4.88 3.59 14.93
CA LYS A 177 -3.67 3.48 14.12
C LYS A 177 -3.13 4.85 13.75
N HIS A 178 -3.96 5.77 13.28
CA HIS A 178 -3.57 7.13 12.95
C HIS A 178 -2.82 7.80 14.12
N LEU A 179 -3.35 7.70 15.34
CA LEU A 179 -2.69 8.22 16.54
C LEU A 179 -1.30 7.61 16.82
N LEU A 180 -1.01 6.39 16.35
CA LEU A 180 0.31 5.77 16.50
C LEU A 180 1.32 6.25 15.45
N PHE A 181 0.87 6.83 14.33
CA PHE A 181 1.73 7.40 13.30
C PHE A 181 2.08 8.86 13.57
N GLU A 182 1.23 9.58 14.31
CA GLU A 182 1.51 10.95 14.70
C GLU A 182 2.57 11.03 15.80
N ASN A 183 3.31 12.13 15.83
CA ASN A 183 4.28 12.37 16.90
C ASN A 183 3.55 12.59 18.25
N ASP A 184 4.31 12.56 19.35
CA ASP A 184 3.73 12.64 20.69
C ASP A 184 2.98 13.96 20.96
N SER A 185 3.41 15.07 20.35
CA SER A 185 2.77 16.38 20.49
C SER A 185 1.39 16.36 19.84
N ASP A 186 1.33 16.02 18.55
CA ASP A 186 0.11 16.01 17.76
C ASP A 186 -0.87 14.96 18.28
N ARG A 187 -0.38 13.81 18.75
CA ARG A 187 -1.22 12.77 19.37
C ARG A 187 -1.96 13.25 20.63
N ASN A 188 -1.40 14.20 21.37
CA ASN A 188 -2.02 14.73 22.59
C ASN A 188 -3.15 15.73 22.29
N ASP A 189 -3.27 16.20 21.05
CA ASP A 189 -4.35 17.08 20.60
C ASP A 189 -5.68 16.32 20.38
N PHE A 190 -5.61 14.98 20.36
CA PHE A 190 -6.75 14.10 20.14
C PHE A 190 -7.31 13.49 21.43
N ILE A 191 -8.61 13.15 21.41
CA ILE A 191 -9.25 12.38 22.48
C ILE A 191 -8.92 10.89 22.27
N LYS A 192 -8.09 10.31 23.14
CA LYS A 192 -7.57 8.94 22.92
C LYS A 192 -8.64 7.86 22.80
N ASN A 193 -9.73 7.98 23.57
CA ASN A 193 -10.78 6.96 23.66
C ASN A 193 -12.13 7.52 23.21
N ILE A 194 -12.43 7.37 21.91
CA ILE A 194 -13.71 7.78 21.33
C ILE A 194 -14.69 6.62 21.24
N GLN A 195 -15.99 6.95 21.20
CA GLN A 195 -17.09 6.00 21.03
C GLN A 195 -17.83 6.33 19.73
N ILE A 196 -18.18 5.30 18.95
CA ILE A 196 -18.93 5.47 17.69
C ILE A 196 -20.25 6.19 17.96
N GLY A 197 -20.59 7.15 17.10
CA GLY A 197 -21.85 7.90 17.14
C GLY A 197 -21.96 8.94 18.26
N LYS A 198 -20.94 9.07 19.12
CA LYS A 198 -20.96 10.02 20.23
C LYS A 198 -20.17 11.28 19.87
N ASN A 199 -20.89 12.36 19.58
CA ASN A 199 -20.29 13.68 19.39
C ASN A 199 -19.67 14.18 20.70
N GLN A 200 -18.52 14.85 20.61
CA GLN A 200 -17.77 15.35 21.76
C GLN A 200 -17.08 16.67 21.40
N GLN A 201 -16.86 17.51 22.40
CA GLN A 201 -16.01 18.70 22.27
C GLN A 201 -15.24 18.90 23.57
N VAL A 202 -13.95 19.17 23.47
CA VAL A 202 -13.05 19.45 24.60
C VAL A 202 -12.29 20.73 24.29
N LYS A 203 -12.14 21.59 25.28
CA LYS A 203 -11.30 22.79 25.19
C LYS A 203 -9.93 22.52 25.81
N ASN A 204 -8.91 23.19 25.31
CA ASN A 204 -7.53 23.11 25.82
C ASN A 204 -6.99 21.68 25.84
N GLN A 205 -7.15 20.94 24.74
CA GLN A 205 -6.67 19.56 24.60
C GLN A 205 -5.30 19.58 23.90
N GLY A 206 -4.25 19.18 24.62
CA GLY A 206 -2.89 19.29 24.09
C GLY A 206 -2.56 20.75 23.77
N ASN A 207 -2.18 21.03 22.53
CA ASN A 207 -1.90 22.36 22.01
C ASN A 207 -3.12 23.03 21.36
N THR A 208 -4.26 22.36 21.29
CA THR A 208 -5.49 22.92 20.68
C THR A 208 -6.20 23.88 21.62
N ILE A 209 -6.80 24.93 21.06
CA ILE A 209 -7.83 25.75 21.71
C ILE A 209 -9.07 24.88 21.95
N SER A 210 -9.48 24.14 20.92
CA SER A 210 -10.58 23.20 21.02
C SER A 210 -10.43 22.05 20.04
N VAL A 211 -10.95 20.89 20.42
CA VAL A 211 -11.13 19.75 19.53
C VAL A 211 -12.58 19.27 19.58
N LYS A 212 -13.17 19.10 18.39
CA LYS A 212 -14.58 18.73 18.21
C LYS A 212 -14.71 17.49 17.33
N TYR A 213 -15.44 16.50 17.84
CA TYR A 213 -15.74 15.24 17.16
C TYR A 213 -17.22 15.24 16.74
N THR A 214 -17.46 15.10 15.45
CA THR A 214 -18.80 15.05 14.86
C THR A 214 -18.97 13.78 14.06
N TRP A 215 -19.86 12.90 14.52
CA TRP A 215 -20.22 11.67 13.85
C TRP A 215 -21.43 11.85 12.94
N LYS A 216 -21.42 11.15 11.80
CA LYS A 216 -22.63 10.84 11.04
C LYS A 216 -22.74 9.31 10.97
N ALA A 217 -23.59 8.77 11.85
CA ALA A 217 -23.70 7.34 12.10
C ALA A 217 -22.33 6.71 12.44
N ASP A 218 -22.13 5.44 12.07
CA ASP A 218 -20.90 4.67 12.28
C ASP A 218 -19.92 4.73 11.09
N ARG A 219 -20.26 5.51 10.06
CA ARG A 219 -19.51 5.56 8.80
C ARG A 219 -18.73 6.84 8.54
N HIS A 220 -19.02 7.91 9.27
CA HIS A 220 -18.29 9.16 9.12
C HIS A 220 -17.99 9.79 10.47
N LEU A 221 -16.75 10.22 10.65
CA LEU A 221 -16.30 11.04 11.76
C LEU A 221 -15.49 12.23 11.21
N SER A 222 -15.86 13.44 11.59
CA SER A 222 -15.03 14.64 11.44
C SER A 222 -14.44 15.02 12.80
N VAL A 223 -13.14 15.28 12.83
CA VAL A 223 -12.40 15.81 13.97
C VAL A 223 -11.86 17.17 13.57
N LEU A 224 -12.41 18.23 14.14
CA LEU A 224 -11.95 19.60 13.93
C LEU A 224 -11.10 20.03 15.12
N GLN A 225 -9.86 20.45 14.86
CA GLN A 225 -8.90 20.94 15.83
C GLN A 225 -8.61 22.41 15.51
N GLU A 226 -8.85 23.28 16.49
CA GLU A 226 -8.59 24.72 16.39
C GLU A 226 -7.31 25.04 17.17
N TYR A 227 -6.41 25.81 16.55
CA TYR A 227 -5.15 26.28 17.12
C TYR A 227 -5.11 27.82 17.09
N GLU A 228 -4.15 28.44 17.77
CA GLU A 228 -3.99 29.90 17.72
C GLU A 228 -3.55 30.44 16.35
N GLY A 229 -3.06 29.58 15.45
CA GLY A 229 -2.55 29.96 14.13
C GLY A 229 -3.17 29.19 12.97
N GLY A 230 -4.39 28.67 13.14
CA GLY A 230 -5.10 27.93 12.10
C GLY A 230 -5.92 26.76 12.62
N GLU A 231 -6.38 25.92 11.70
CA GLU A 231 -7.20 24.75 11.99
C GLU A 231 -6.77 23.50 11.24
N THR A 232 -7.15 22.34 11.75
CA THR A 232 -7.00 21.07 11.07
C THR A 232 -8.28 20.27 11.19
N GLU A 233 -8.82 19.83 10.06
CA GLU A 233 -9.94 18.90 9.98
C GLU A 233 -9.44 17.52 9.53
N THR A 234 -9.64 16.52 10.38
CA THR A 234 -9.41 15.12 10.04
C THR A 234 -10.73 14.38 9.85
N LEU A 235 -10.96 13.89 8.63
CA LEU A 235 -12.14 13.16 8.20
C LEU A 235 -11.84 11.67 8.12
N PHE A 236 -12.67 10.84 8.76
CA PHE A 236 -12.65 9.39 8.65
C PHE A 236 -13.94 8.92 7.95
N ASP A 237 -13.79 8.37 6.75
CA ASP A 237 -14.88 7.84 5.93
C ASP A 237 -14.76 6.32 5.78
N TYR A 238 -15.73 5.57 6.30
CA TYR A 238 -15.77 4.11 6.24
C TYR A 238 -16.75 3.60 5.19
N ASP A 239 -16.25 2.86 4.20
CA ASP A 239 -17.04 2.34 3.07
C ASP A 239 -17.83 1.05 3.42
N GLY A 240 -17.62 0.48 4.61
CA GLY A 240 -18.13 -0.83 5.02
C GLY A 240 -17.06 -1.94 5.04
N LYS A 241 -15.84 -1.63 4.57
CA LYS A 241 -14.68 -2.51 4.58
C LYS A 241 -13.40 -1.77 4.96
N ASN A 242 -13.14 -0.60 4.37
CA ASN A 242 -11.94 0.20 4.53
C ASN A 242 -12.28 1.60 5.06
N THR A 243 -11.32 2.25 5.72
CA THR A 243 -11.46 3.65 6.14
C THR A 243 -10.49 4.52 5.37
N LYS A 244 -11.00 5.56 4.72
CA LYS A 244 -10.20 6.66 4.18
C LYS A 244 -10.08 7.74 5.25
N VAL A 245 -8.87 8.24 5.47
CA VAL A 245 -8.58 9.34 6.38
C VAL A 245 -8.05 10.52 5.57
N THR A 246 -8.74 11.64 5.60
CA THR A 246 -8.32 12.88 4.93
C THR A 246 -8.07 13.94 5.97
N ILE A 247 -6.87 14.53 5.96
CA ILE A 247 -6.44 15.59 6.86
C ILE A 247 -6.29 16.85 6.02
N ASN A 248 -7.08 17.86 6.35
CA ASN A 248 -6.97 19.20 5.78
C ASN A 248 -6.45 20.13 6.86
N SER A 249 -5.34 20.80 6.60
CA SER A 249 -4.76 21.78 7.52
C SER A 249 -4.70 23.13 6.81
N SER A 250 -5.13 24.19 7.49
CA SER A 250 -5.05 25.57 7.02
C SER A 250 -4.41 26.43 8.10
N ALA A 251 -3.54 27.34 7.69
CA ALA A 251 -3.03 28.40 8.54
C ALA A 251 -3.93 29.64 8.43
N ASP A 252 -4.05 30.38 9.53
CA ASP A 252 -4.73 31.69 9.57
C ASP A 252 -3.86 32.83 9.00
#